data_AF-A0A0P4W3A6-F1
#
_entry.id   AF-A0A0P4W3A6-F1
#
_cell.length_a   1.000
_cell.length_b   1.000
_cell.length_c   1.000
_cell.angle_alpha   90.00
_cell.angle_beta   90.00
_cell.angle_gamma   90.00
#
_symmetry.space_group_name_H-M   'P 1'
#
loop_
_entity.id
_entity.type
_entity.pdbx_description
1 polymer ?
#
loop_
_entity_poly.entity_id
_entity_poly.type
_entity_poly.pdbx_seq_one_letter_code
_entity_poly.pdbx_strand_id
1 'polypeptide(L)'
;MKRHKACVSRIVKDASVILLDIEGTTTSISFVKNELFPYVRREVGQYLQRTWDSEETKEDVAALSRQVEEDVAAGLAGSQALPSTGEREAVIAALVTNVEGMMDADRKVGPLKALQGHMWRSAYQEGAVEGHVYDDVVPALEEWRALGKRIYIYSSGSVEAQKLLFKHSCRGDLLHFFSGHFDTSVGAKVNAQSYRDIVSQLECASGEEVLFITDLEKEAFAAAEAGMRVVVSVREGTAPLTQACLDSFRTITSFAELSQEDPDSPTSSPKKARVEAEDEGKEVKGSGEADAHKNGSKMEGKGVAAKKDEEGDKEAVQK
;
A
#
# COMPACT_ATOMS: atom_id res chain seq x y z
N MET A 1 20.56 -14.79 29.44
CA MET A 1 19.76 -13.63 28.97
C MET A 1 18.40 -14.13 28.54
N LYS A 2 17.32 -13.79 29.25
CA LYS A 2 15.96 -14.17 28.88
C LYS A 2 15.58 -13.36 27.64
N ARG A 3 15.50 -14.00 26.47
CA ARG A 3 14.87 -13.42 25.28
C ARG A 3 13.41 -13.15 25.67
N HIS A 4 13.03 -11.88 25.83
CA HIS A 4 11.62 -11.52 25.82
C HIS A 4 11.10 -12.04 24.47
N LYS A 5 10.17 -13.00 24.49
CA LYS A 5 9.42 -13.32 23.27
C LYS A 5 8.62 -12.06 22.95
N ALA A 6 9.08 -11.29 21.97
CA ALA A 6 8.25 -10.27 21.34
C ALA A 6 6.94 -10.95 20.94
N CYS A 7 5.81 -10.38 21.36
CA CYS A 7 4.54 -11.06 21.19
C CYS A 7 3.82 -10.56 19.96
N VAL A 8 3.93 -11.32 18.87
CA VAL A 8 3.34 -10.98 17.57
C VAL A 8 1.81 -11.09 17.60
N SER A 9 1.12 -10.16 16.94
CA SER A 9 -0.34 -10.18 16.79
C SER A 9 -0.83 -11.49 16.15
N ARG A 10 -2.04 -11.92 16.51
CA ARG A 10 -2.63 -13.15 15.99
C ARG A 10 -2.79 -13.11 14.47
N ILE A 11 -3.11 -11.94 13.90
CA ILE A 11 -3.34 -11.80 12.46
C ILE A 11 -2.10 -12.13 11.62
N VAL A 12 -0.90 -11.81 12.12
CA VAL A 12 0.38 -12.17 11.50
C VAL A 12 0.71 -13.64 11.73
N LYS A 13 0.45 -14.16 12.95
CA LYS A 13 0.70 -15.58 13.28
C LYS A 13 -0.09 -16.52 12.36
N ASP A 14 -1.34 -16.19 12.10
CA ASP A 14 -2.28 -17.00 11.32
C ASP A 14 -2.08 -16.90 9.80
N ALA A 15 -1.28 -15.96 9.31
CA ALA A 15 -0.91 -15.83 7.89
C ALA A 15 0.39 -16.59 7.59
N SER A 16 0.51 -17.29 6.46
CA SER A 16 1.78 -17.85 5.96
C SER A 16 2.51 -16.87 5.04
N VAL A 17 1.76 -15.96 4.40
CA VAL A 17 2.27 -14.92 3.50
C VAL A 17 1.85 -13.53 3.96
N ILE A 18 2.77 -12.59 3.90
CA ILE A 18 2.51 -11.15 4.03
C ILE A 18 2.63 -10.51 2.65
N LEU A 19 1.56 -9.88 2.18
CA LEU A 19 1.53 -9.10 0.96
C LEU A 19 1.47 -7.62 1.36
N LEU A 20 2.38 -6.80 0.82
CA LEU A 20 2.50 -5.39 1.19
C LEU A 20 2.29 -4.50 -0.02
N ASP A 21 1.54 -3.43 0.17
CA ASP A 21 1.61 -2.27 -0.71
C ASP A 21 2.87 -1.42 -0.43
N ILE A 22 3.16 -0.48 -1.33
CA ILE A 22 4.28 0.45 -1.24
C ILE A 22 3.84 1.80 -0.68
N GLU A 23 3.12 2.58 -1.48
CA GLU A 23 2.77 3.97 -1.18
C GLU A 23 1.79 4.02 -0.01
N GLY A 24 2.02 4.88 0.99
CA GLY A 24 1.19 4.95 2.19
C GLY A 24 1.31 3.76 3.15
N THR A 25 2.12 2.75 2.80
CA THR A 25 2.23 1.49 3.56
C THR A 25 3.66 1.25 4.06
N THR A 26 4.60 1.01 3.14
CA THR A 26 6.03 0.88 3.45
C THR A 26 6.81 2.16 3.14
N THR A 27 6.30 2.96 2.21
CA THR A 27 6.93 4.15 1.64
C THR A 27 5.98 5.34 1.73
N SER A 28 6.51 6.54 1.94
CA SER A 28 5.69 7.75 1.99
C SER A 28 5.05 8.08 0.65
N ILE A 29 3.77 8.46 0.66
CA ILE A 29 3.08 9.03 -0.52
C ILE A 29 3.81 10.29 -1.00
N SER A 30 4.33 11.10 -0.06
CA SER A 30 5.06 12.32 -0.39
C SER A 30 6.36 12.03 -1.14
N PHE A 31 7.02 10.90 -0.91
CA PHE A 31 8.24 10.55 -1.63
C PHE A 31 7.96 10.35 -3.13
N VAL A 32 6.92 9.58 -3.48
CA VAL A 32 6.57 9.37 -4.89
C VAL A 32 6.17 10.68 -5.56
N LYS A 33 5.31 11.45 -4.90
CA LYS A 33 4.78 12.71 -5.46
C LYS A 33 5.82 13.83 -5.53
N ASN A 34 6.67 13.96 -4.52
CA ASN A 34 7.54 15.13 -4.35
C ASN A 34 9.01 14.85 -4.71
N GLU A 35 9.44 13.59 -4.81
CA GLU A 35 10.80 13.23 -5.20
C GLU A 35 10.84 12.57 -6.59
N LEU A 36 10.13 11.44 -6.79
CA LEU A 36 10.28 10.65 -8.02
C LEU A 36 9.79 11.36 -9.30
N PHE A 37 8.58 11.91 -9.29
CA PHE A 37 8.07 12.63 -10.46
C PHE A 37 8.78 13.98 -10.67
N PRO A 38 9.06 14.79 -9.62
CA PRO A 38 9.84 16.01 -9.79
C PRO A 38 11.29 15.77 -10.26
N TYR A 39 11.91 14.64 -9.87
CA TYR A 39 13.21 14.24 -10.41
C TYR A 39 13.18 14.12 -11.93
N VAL A 40 12.16 13.44 -12.48
CA VAL A 40 12.04 13.27 -13.94
C VAL A 40 11.97 14.63 -14.64
N ARG A 41 11.13 15.55 -14.14
CA ARG A 41 11.01 16.90 -14.72
C ARG A 41 12.34 17.65 -14.72
N ARG A 42 13.07 17.59 -13.60
CA ARG A 42 14.34 18.29 -13.46
C ARG A 42 15.45 17.70 -14.33
N GLU A 43 15.47 16.38 -14.50
CA GLU A 43 16.61 15.66 -15.08
C GLU A 43 16.41 15.18 -16.51
N VAL A 44 15.19 15.15 -17.06
CA VAL A 44 14.91 14.55 -18.39
C VAL A 44 15.77 15.13 -19.50
N GLY A 45 15.98 16.44 -19.52
CA GLY A 45 16.84 17.09 -20.52
C GLY A 45 18.30 16.64 -20.41
N GLN A 46 18.86 16.64 -19.20
CA GLN A 46 20.25 16.21 -18.96
C GLN A 46 20.43 14.71 -19.19
N TYR A 47 19.44 13.90 -18.81
CA TYR A 47 19.42 12.46 -19.05
C TYR A 47 19.51 12.17 -20.55
N LEU A 48 18.59 12.72 -21.35
CA LEU A 48 18.59 12.56 -22.81
C LEU A 48 19.90 13.07 -23.44
N GLN A 49 20.44 14.20 -22.95
CA GLN A 49 21.74 14.69 -23.41
C GLN A 49 22.88 13.73 -23.08
N ARG A 50 22.88 13.10 -21.91
CA ARG A 50 23.96 12.19 -21.48
C ARG A 50 23.89 10.84 -22.18
N THR A 51 22.69 10.31 -22.40
CA THR A 51 22.47 8.94 -22.85
C THR A 51 22.03 8.82 -24.31
N TRP A 52 21.89 9.94 -25.04
CA TRP A 52 21.38 10.02 -26.41
C TRP A 52 21.84 8.91 -27.36
N ASP A 53 23.14 8.60 -27.31
CA ASP A 53 23.78 7.67 -28.26
C ASP A 53 23.68 6.20 -27.80
N SER A 54 23.12 5.93 -26.62
CA SER A 54 22.82 4.59 -26.13
C SER A 54 21.62 3.98 -26.86
N GLU A 55 21.63 2.67 -27.07
CA GLU A 55 20.53 1.98 -27.75
C GLU A 55 19.20 2.12 -27.00
N GLU A 56 19.21 2.01 -25.66
CA GLU A 56 18.02 2.19 -24.83
C GLU A 56 17.39 3.58 -25.00
N THR A 57 18.21 4.65 -24.99
CA THR A 57 17.67 6.01 -25.20
C THR A 57 17.21 6.23 -26.63
N LYS A 58 17.83 5.62 -27.64
CA LYS A 58 17.33 5.69 -29.03
C LYS A 58 15.97 5.02 -29.16
N GLU A 59 15.76 3.89 -28.50
CA GLU A 59 14.46 3.20 -28.46
C GLU A 59 13.39 4.06 -27.75
N ASP A 60 13.72 4.63 -26.60
CA ASP A 60 12.84 5.56 -25.87
C ASP A 60 12.46 6.76 -26.74
N VAL A 61 13.45 7.41 -27.37
CA VAL A 61 13.24 8.57 -28.24
C VAL A 61 12.37 8.20 -29.44
N ALA A 62 12.60 7.05 -30.08
CA ALA A 62 11.78 6.61 -31.20
C ALA A 62 10.33 6.29 -30.79
N ALA A 63 10.14 5.68 -29.62
CA ALA A 63 8.81 5.40 -29.08
C ALA A 63 8.07 6.68 -28.69
N LEU A 64 8.73 7.61 -28.00
CA LEU A 64 8.19 8.91 -27.63
C LEU A 64 7.87 9.76 -28.85
N SER A 65 8.72 9.75 -29.88
CA SER A 65 8.49 10.52 -31.11
C SER A 65 7.21 10.09 -31.81
N ARG A 66 6.97 8.77 -31.92
CA ARG A 66 5.71 8.23 -32.46
C ARG A 66 4.50 8.64 -31.62
N GLN A 67 4.61 8.56 -30.28
CA GLN A 67 3.52 9.00 -29.40
C GLN A 67 3.20 10.48 -29.59
N VAL A 68 4.22 11.33 -29.69
CA VAL A 68 4.06 12.78 -29.92
C VAL A 68 3.41 13.06 -31.27
N GLU A 69 3.78 12.34 -32.33
CA GLU A 69 3.12 12.46 -33.64
C GLU A 69 1.63 12.13 -33.56
N GLU A 70 1.26 11.05 -32.88
CA GLU A 70 -0.14 10.66 -32.63
C GLU A 70 -0.88 11.73 -31.83
N ASP A 71 -0.25 12.27 -30.78
CA ASP A 71 -0.86 13.26 -29.88
C ASP A 71 -1.10 14.60 -30.57
N VAL A 72 -0.14 15.03 -31.40
CA VAL A 72 -0.26 16.24 -32.24
C VAL A 72 -1.36 16.05 -33.27
N ALA A 73 -1.42 14.89 -33.94
CA ALA A 73 -2.48 14.59 -34.90
C ALA A 73 -3.88 14.56 -34.24
N ALA A 74 -3.95 14.13 -32.99
CA ALA A 74 -5.17 14.15 -32.17
C ALA A 74 -5.49 15.52 -31.55
N GLY A 75 -4.61 16.53 -31.70
CA GLY A 75 -4.80 17.87 -31.16
C GLY A 75 -4.77 17.93 -29.63
N LEU A 76 -4.02 17.03 -28.97
CA LEU A 76 -3.93 17.02 -27.51
C LEU A 76 -3.15 18.22 -26.98
N ALA A 77 -3.74 18.92 -26.00
CA ALA A 77 -3.11 20.07 -25.36
C ALA A 77 -1.75 19.69 -24.73
N GLY A 78 -0.76 20.57 -24.87
CA GLY A 78 0.61 20.32 -24.39
C GLY A 78 1.48 19.47 -25.32
N SER A 79 0.96 19.02 -26.47
CA SER A 79 1.75 18.28 -27.47
C SER A 79 2.30 19.22 -28.52
N GLN A 80 3.58 19.05 -28.87
CA GLN A 80 4.28 19.86 -29.86
C GLN A 80 5.01 18.97 -30.86
N ALA A 81 4.85 19.26 -32.15
CA ALA A 81 5.57 18.54 -33.21
C ALA A 81 7.09 18.59 -33.00
N LEU A 82 7.74 17.44 -33.19
CA LEU A 82 9.19 17.35 -33.13
C LEU A 82 9.83 17.95 -34.40
N PRO A 83 11.02 18.55 -34.32
CA PRO A 83 11.72 19.06 -35.49
C PRO A 83 12.07 17.92 -36.44
N SER A 84 11.62 17.98 -37.70
CA SER A 84 11.96 17.00 -38.75
C SER A 84 13.39 17.16 -39.28
N THR A 85 13.94 18.36 -39.12
CA THR A 85 15.35 18.67 -39.37
C THR A 85 15.82 19.58 -38.23
N GLY A 86 16.85 19.18 -37.51
CA GLY A 86 17.36 19.97 -36.39
C GLY A 86 18.62 19.37 -35.76
N GLU A 87 19.34 20.23 -35.06
CA GLU A 87 20.42 19.82 -34.16
C GLU A 87 19.83 19.03 -32.99
N ARG A 88 20.60 18.07 -32.46
CA ARG A 88 20.21 17.15 -31.38
C ARG A 88 19.54 17.89 -30.21
N GLU A 89 20.06 19.06 -29.86
CA GLU A 89 19.61 19.92 -28.78
C GLU A 89 18.17 20.40 -28.98
N ALA A 90 17.78 20.72 -30.22
CA ALA A 90 16.43 21.15 -30.54
C ALA A 90 15.41 20.00 -30.42
N VAL A 91 15.82 18.79 -30.81
CA VAL A 91 14.98 17.58 -30.65
C VAL A 91 14.80 17.24 -29.18
N ILE A 92 15.89 17.28 -28.39
CA ILE A 92 15.82 17.07 -26.94
C ILE A 92 14.90 18.09 -26.29
N ALA A 93 15.05 19.39 -26.59
CA ALA A 93 14.20 20.43 -26.01
C ALA A 93 12.70 20.19 -26.31
N ALA A 94 12.37 19.79 -27.55
CA ALA A 94 10.99 19.46 -27.91
C ALA A 94 10.47 18.20 -27.19
N LEU A 95 11.30 17.18 -27.03
CA LEU A 95 10.95 15.98 -26.27
C LEU A 95 10.70 16.30 -24.79
N VAL A 96 11.53 17.14 -24.17
CA VAL A 96 11.35 17.60 -22.79
C VAL A 96 9.98 18.27 -22.62
N THR A 97 9.64 19.24 -23.48
CA THR A 97 8.34 19.91 -23.45
C THR A 97 7.17 18.92 -23.55
N ASN A 98 7.27 17.93 -24.45
CA ASN A 98 6.22 16.92 -24.60
C ASN A 98 6.13 15.98 -23.39
N VAL A 99 7.26 15.57 -22.82
CA VAL A 99 7.30 14.74 -21.60
C VAL A 99 6.65 15.49 -20.45
N GLU A 100 7.01 16.76 -20.23
CA GLU A 100 6.41 17.61 -19.20
C GLU A 100 4.91 17.79 -19.44
N GLY A 101 4.49 18.05 -20.68
CA GLY A 101 3.07 18.17 -21.04
C GLY A 101 2.27 16.88 -20.77
N MET A 102 2.83 15.71 -21.08
CA MET A 102 2.21 14.42 -20.74
C MET A 102 2.10 14.23 -19.22
N MET A 103 3.13 14.62 -18.46
CA MET A 103 3.13 14.54 -17.01
C MET A 103 2.13 15.53 -16.36
N ASP A 104 1.99 16.74 -16.89
CA ASP A 104 1.02 17.73 -16.42
C ASP A 104 -0.43 17.28 -16.64
N ALA A 105 -0.67 16.49 -17.69
CA ALA A 105 -1.98 15.92 -18.00
C ALA A 105 -2.25 14.55 -17.33
N ASP A 106 -1.41 14.09 -16.39
CA ASP A 106 -1.45 12.74 -15.77
C ASP A 106 -1.61 11.61 -16.80
N ARG A 107 -0.96 11.74 -17.97
CA ARG A 107 -1.06 10.73 -19.03
C ARG A 107 -0.20 9.52 -18.69
N LYS A 108 -0.79 8.33 -18.82
CA LYS A 108 -0.17 7.04 -18.47
C LYS A 108 0.15 6.21 -19.71
N VAL A 109 0.80 6.83 -20.69
CA VAL A 109 1.19 6.18 -21.95
C VAL A 109 2.47 5.34 -21.80
N GLY A 110 2.57 4.26 -22.57
CA GLY A 110 3.68 3.30 -22.50
C GLY A 110 5.07 3.94 -22.67
N PRO A 111 5.32 4.74 -23.73
CA PRO A 111 6.63 5.35 -23.98
C PRO A 111 7.10 6.28 -22.85
N LEU A 112 6.19 7.07 -22.26
CA LEU A 112 6.53 7.92 -21.10
C LEU A 112 6.95 7.07 -19.89
N LYS A 113 6.20 6.00 -19.59
CA LYS A 113 6.51 5.10 -18.48
C LYS A 113 7.86 4.39 -18.67
N ALA A 114 8.20 4.00 -19.90
CA ALA A 114 9.48 3.38 -20.22
C ALA A 114 10.64 4.34 -19.91
N LEU A 115 10.62 5.56 -20.47
CA LEU A 115 11.64 6.57 -20.21
C LEU A 115 11.76 6.88 -18.71
N GLN A 116 10.64 7.07 -18.01
CA GLN A 116 10.63 7.31 -16.56
C GLN A 116 11.30 6.16 -15.79
N GLY A 117 11.00 4.91 -16.17
CA GLY A 117 11.62 3.71 -15.60
C GLY A 117 13.14 3.71 -15.77
N HIS A 118 13.65 3.99 -16.97
CA HIS A 118 15.09 4.05 -17.25
C HIS A 118 15.77 5.20 -16.50
N MET A 119 15.14 6.37 -16.45
CA MET A 119 15.64 7.51 -15.67
C MET A 119 15.73 7.20 -14.18
N TRP A 120 14.71 6.59 -13.58
CA TRP A 120 14.74 6.18 -12.18
C TRP A 120 15.80 5.11 -11.93
N ARG A 121 15.97 4.15 -12.84
CA ARG A 121 17.04 3.15 -12.75
C ARG A 121 18.41 3.81 -12.64
N SER A 122 18.72 4.76 -13.53
CA SER A 122 19.96 5.55 -13.49
C SER A 122 20.06 6.36 -12.19
N ALA A 123 18.98 7.03 -11.76
CA ALA A 123 18.95 7.83 -10.55
C ALA A 123 19.29 7.03 -9.28
N TYR A 124 18.69 5.85 -9.11
CA TYR A 124 18.94 4.97 -7.98
C TYR A 124 20.37 4.40 -8.00
N GLN A 125 20.87 4.01 -9.17
CA GLN A 125 22.22 3.47 -9.33
C GLN A 125 23.31 4.52 -9.06
N GLU A 126 23.05 5.77 -9.43
CA GLU A 126 23.93 6.91 -9.20
C GLU A 126 23.82 7.49 -7.78
N GLY A 127 22.83 7.04 -7.00
CA GLY A 127 22.53 7.57 -5.66
C GLY A 127 21.92 8.97 -5.67
N ALA A 128 21.41 9.43 -6.82
CA ALA A 128 20.70 10.71 -6.95
C ALA A 128 19.30 10.67 -6.36
N VAL A 129 18.72 9.47 -6.24
CA VAL A 129 17.47 9.17 -5.53
C VAL A 129 17.72 8.00 -4.60
N GLU A 130 17.22 8.11 -3.38
CA GLU A 130 17.25 7.06 -2.37
C GLU A 130 15.81 6.67 -2.01
N GLY A 131 15.50 5.38 -2.02
CA GLY A 131 14.15 4.87 -1.80
C GLY A 131 13.71 5.08 -0.37
N HIS A 132 12.61 5.80 -0.15
CA HIS A 132 12.12 6.00 1.22
C HIS A 132 11.48 4.72 1.78
N VAL A 133 11.84 4.32 3.00
CA VAL A 133 11.16 3.26 3.75
C VAL A 133 11.00 3.69 5.23
N TYR A 134 9.77 3.59 5.76
CA TYR A 134 9.49 3.97 7.15
C TYR A 134 10.32 3.16 8.17
N ASP A 135 10.67 3.79 9.28
CA ASP A 135 11.56 3.25 10.33
C ASP A 135 11.05 1.93 10.93
N ASP A 136 9.73 1.76 11.02
CA ASP A 136 9.09 0.57 11.58
C ASP A 136 9.00 -0.62 10.62
N VAL A 137 9.27 -0.41 9.33
CA VAL A 137 9.11 -1.47 8.31
C VAL A 137 10.19 -2.53 8.45
N VAL A 138 11.47 -2.16 8.51
CA VAL A 138 12.57 -3.14 8.57
C VAL A 138 12.49 -4.05 9.80
N PRO A 139 12.26 -3.53 11.02
CA PRO A 139 12.08 -4.38 12.19
C PRO A 139 10.93 -5.41 12.02
N ALA A 140 9.82 -5.00 11.39
CA ALA A 140 8.70 -5.90 11.12
C ALA A 140 9.05 -6.95 10.06
N LEU A 141 9.74 -6.58 8.98
CA LEU A 141 10.21 -7.53 7.97
C LEU A 141 11.15 -8.59 8.59
N GLU A 142 12.07 -8.18 9.45
CA GLU A 142 12.96 -9.09 10.20
C GLU A 142 12.18 -10.07 11.07
N GLU A 143 11.21 -9.57 11.84
CA GLU A 143 10.38 -10.41 12.69
C GLU A 143 9.56 -11.42 11.87
N TRP A 144 8.91 -10.98 10.79
CA TRP A 144 8.12 -11.85 9.94
C TRP A 144 8.97 -12.92 9.25
N ARG A 145 10.18 -12.59 8.80
CA ARG A 145 11.13 -13.59 8.27
C ARG A 145 11.57 -14.58 9.35
N ALA A 146 11.84 -14.12 10.57
CA ALA A 146 12.19 -14.99 11.69
C ALA A 146 11.05 -15.96 12.07
N LEU A 147 9.80 -15.58 11.81
CA LEU A 147 8.61 -16.43 11.94
C LEU A 147 8.35 -17.35 10.74
N GLY A 148 9.24 -17.34 9.74
CA GLY A 148 9.12 -18.17 8.54
C GLY A 148 8.06 -17.68 7.54
N LYS A 149 7.61 -16.42 7.64
CA LYS A 149 6.66 -15.85 6.69
C LYS A 149 7.35 -15.56 5.35
N ARG A 150 6.63 -15.77 4.24
CA ARG A 150 7.03 -15.25 2.93
C ARG A 150 6.47 -13.84 2.78
N ILE A 151 7.27 -12.92 2.26
CA ILE A 151 6.88 -11.51 2.13
C ILE A 151 6.90 -11.13 0.66
N TYR A 152 5.82 -10.55 0.15
CA TYR A 152 5.68 -10.13 -1.23
C TYR A 152 5.23 -8.68 -1.30
N ILE A 153 5.53 -8.02 -2.41
CA ILE A 153 5.04 -6.68 -2.71
C ILE A 153 3.96 -6.75 -3.79
N TYR A 154 2.92 -5.93 -3.69
CA TYR A 154 1.98 -5.67 -4.78
C TYR A 154 1.73 -4.17 -4.92
N SER A 155 2.19 -3.59 -6.03
CA SER A 155 2.09 -2.15 -6.28
C SER A 155 1.74 -1.84 -7.73
N SER A 156 1.29 -0.61 -8.00
CA SER A 156 1.00 -0.17 -9.37
C SER A 156 2.26 0.11 -10.20
N GLY A 157 3.38 0.38 -9.54
CA GLY A 157 4.70 0.50 -10.19
C GLY A 157 5.17 -0.84 -10.73
N SER A 158 5.92 -0.83 -11.84
CA SER A 158 6.46 -2.06 -12.43
C SER A 158 7.32 -2.83 -11.44
N VAL A 159 7.38 -4.17 -11.56
CA VAL A 159 8.25 -5.01 -10.71
C VAL A 159 9.69 -4.50 -10.69
N GLU A 160 10.19 -3.96 -11.80
CA GLU A 160 11.51 -3.35 -11.86
C GLU A 160 11.63 -2.12 -10.95
N ALA A 161 10.70 -1.18 -11.04
CA ALA A 161 10.70 0.03 -10.20
C ALA A 161 10.60 -0.32 -8.71
N GLN A 162 9.78 -1.31 -8.37
CA GLN A 162 9.69 -1.82 -7.00
C GLN A 162 11.04 -2.35 -6.50
N LYS A 163 11.74 -3.15 -7.32
CA LYS A 163 13.06 -3.68 -6.94
C LYS A 163 14.09 -2.57 -6.76
N LEU A 164 14.09 -1.57 -7.63
CA LEU A 164 15.00 -0.42 -7.52
C LEU A 164 14.77 0.36 -6.21
N LEU A 165 13.51 0.65 -5.88
CA LEU A 165 13.13 1.33 -4.63
C LEU A 165 13.70 0.61 -3.39
N PHE A 166 13.47 -0.69 -3.27
CA PHE A 166 13.89 -1.45 -2.08
C PHE A 166 15.39 -1.78 -2.07
N LYS A 167 16.03 -1.90 -3.23
CA LYS A 167 17.47 -2.14 -3.33
C LYS A 167 18.30 -0.93 -2.93
N HIS A 168 17.82 0.25 -3.30
CA HIS A 168 18.50 1.53 -3.08
C HIS A 168 17.79 2.36 -2.00
N SER A 169 17.28 1.71 -0.95
CA SER A 169 16.49 2.38 0.07
C SER A 169 17.35 3.11 1.10
N CYS A 170 16.76 4.06 1.83
CA CYS A 170 17.37 4.74 2.99
C CYS A 170 17.63 3.81 4.19
N ARG A 171 17.27 2.53 4.04
CA ARG A 171 17.53 1.43 4.98
C ARG A 171 18.47 0.38 4.39
N GLY A 172 19.19 0.70 3.31
CA GLY A 172 20.08 -0.22 2.60
C GLY A 172 19.33 -1.11 1.60
N ASP A 173 19.99 -2.20 1.18
CA ASP A 173 19.39 -3.18 0.26
C ASP A 173 18.44 -4.12 1.00
N LEU A 174 17.14 -3.94 0.77
CA LEU A 174 16.07 -4.71 1.40
C LEU A 174 15.56 -5.87 0.53
N LEU A 175 16.11 -6.10 -0.67
CA LEU A 175 15.58 -7.13 -1.58
C LEU A 175 15.59 -8.53 -0.98
N HIS A 176 16.53 -8.80 -0.07
CA HIS A 176 16.66 -10.08 0.61
C HIS A 176 15.48 -10.43 1.54
N PHE A 177 14.62 -9.46 1.90
CA PHE A 177 13.39 -9.70 2.65
C PHE A 177 12.26 -10.25 1.78
N PHE A 178 12.22 -9.88 0.48
CA PHE A 178 11.09 -10.16 -0.40
C PHE A 178 11.27 -11.47 -1.15
N SER A 179 10.22 -12.29 -1.13
CA SER A 179 10.12 -13.57 -1.86
C SER A 179 9.61 -13.38 -3.28
N GLY A 180 9.08 -12.20 -3.61
CA GLY A 180 8.60 -11.85 -4.95
C GLY A 180 7.87 -10.51 -4.98
N HIS A 181 7.46 -10.12 -6.18
CA HIS A 181 6.81 -8.84 -6.48
C HIS A 181 5.70 -9.08 -7.50
N PHE A 182 4.61 -8.34 -7.34
CA PHE A 182 3.48 -8.27 -8.27
C PHE A 182 3.28 -6.82 -8.70
N ASP A 183 2.94 -6.62 -9.96
CA ASP A 183 2.49 -5.32 -10.48
C ASP A 183 1.15 -5.48 -11.21
N THR A 184 0.69 -4.43 -11.91
CA THR A 184 -0.61 -4.46 -12.60
C THR A 184 -0.71 -5.48 -13.74
N SER A 185 0.35 -6.21 -14.09
CA SER A 185 0.28 -7.35 -15.00
C SER A 185 -0.60 -8.49 -14.47
N VAL A 186 -0.76 -8.61 -13.15
CA VAL A 186 -1.73 -9.53 -12.51
C VAL A 186 -3.15 -8.95 -12.46
N GLY A 187 -3.31 -7.69 -12.87
CA GLY A 187 -4.58 -6.96 -12.93
C GLY A 187 -4.65 -5.76 -12.00
N ALA A 188 -5.83 -5.13 -11.92
CA ALA A 188 -6.01 -3.90 -11.17
C ALA A 188 -6.11 -4.15 -9.64
N LYS A 189 -5.44 -3.32 -8.84
CA LYS A 189 -5.44 -3.43 -7.36
C LYS A 189 -6.80 -3.27 -6.69
N VAL A 190 -7.79 -2.74 -7.39
CA VAL A 190 -9.17 -2.58 -6.89
C VAL A 190 -10.10 -3.70 -7.35
N ASN A 191 -9.57 -4.74 -8.00
CA ASN A 191 -10.34 -5.89 -8.46
C ASN A 191 -10.01 -7.13 -7.62
N ALA A 192 -11.02 -7.74 -7.01
CA ALA A 192 -10.87 -8.95 -6.21
C ALA A 192 -10.25 -10.12 -6.99
N GLN A 193 -10.46 -10.19 -8.31
CA GLN A 193 -9.86 -11.25 -9.14
C GLN A 193 -8.33 -11.21 -9.12
N SER A 194 -7.71 -10.02 -9.10
CA SER A 194 -6.25 -9.91 -9.04
C SER A 194 -5.67 -10.52 -7.77
N TYR A 195 -6.36 -10.40 -6.64
CA TYR A 195 -5.95 -11.03 -5.39
C TYR A 195 -6.15 -12.55 -5.42
N ARG A 196 -7.22 -13.05 -6.05
CA ARG A 196 -7.41 -14.50 -6.25
C ARG A 196 -6.30 -15.08 -7.13
N ASP A 197 -5.90 -14.36 -8.18
CA ASP A 197 -4.80 -14.76 -9.06
C ASP A 197 -3.45 -14.75 -8.32
N ILE A 198 -3.20 -13.74 -7.48
CA ILE A 198 -2.03 -13.69 -6.59
C ILE A 198 -2.02 -14.89 -5.63
N VAL A 199 -3.13 -15.21 -4.95
CA VAL A 199 -3.23 -16.38 -4.05
C VAL A 199 -2.86 -17.66 -4.78
N SER A 200 -3.37 -17.84 -6.00
CA SER A 200 -3.05 -18.99 -6.84
C SER A 200 -1.57 -19.05 -7.21
N GLN A 201 -0.95 -17.93 -7.59
CA GLN A 201 0.47 -17.87 -7.95
C GLN A 201 1.39 -18.07 -6.74
N LEU A 202 0.92 -17.70 -5.54
CA LEU A 202 1.61 -17.94 -4.28
C LEU A 202 1.48 -19.37 -3.76
N GLU A 203 0.70 -20.21 -4.44
CA GLU A 203 0.39 -21.59 -4.08
C GLU A 203 -0.22 -21.73 -2.67
N CYS A 204 -0.98 -20.71 -2.23
CA CYS A 204 -1.73 -20.75 -0.98
C CYS A 204 -3.03 -21.54 -1.17
N ALA A 205 -3.45 -22.29 -0.14
CA ALA A 205 -4.68 -23.08 -0.23
C ALA A 205 -5.96 -22.20 -0.21
N SER A 206 -5.88 -21.03 0.41
CA SER A 206 -6.96 -20.04 0.47
C SER A 206 -6.40 -18.61 0.54
N GLY A 207 -7.30 -17.61 0.45
CA GLY A 207 -6.96 -16.19 0.65
C GLY A 207 -6.71 -15.84 2.12
N GLU A 208 -7.36 -16.57 3.04
CA GLU A 208 -6.85 -16.77 4.40
C GLU A 208 -5.40 -17.28 4.30
N GLU A 209 -4.52 -17.42 5.28
CA GLU A 209 -3.06 -17.55 5.00
C GLU A 209 -2.38 -16.32 4.38
N VAL A 210 -3.05 -15.45 3.59
CA VAL A 210 -2.46 -14.19 3.12
C VAL A 210 -2.96 -13.03 3.98
N LEU A 211 -2.03 -12.27 4.55
CA LEU A 211 -2.29 -10.96 5.15
C LEU A 211 -1.85 -9.88 4.17
N PHE A 212 -2.80 -9.08 3.67
CA PHE A 212 -2.53 -7.89 2.88
C PHE A 212 -2.55 -6.63 3.74
N ILE A 213 -1.54 -5.78 3.55
CA ILE A 213 -1.45 -4.46 4.19
C ILE A 213 -1.41 -3.38 3.10
N THR A 214 -2.35 -2.45 3.13
CA THR A 214 -2.51 -1.35 2.16
C THR A 214 -3.05 -0.11 2.87
N ASP A 215 -2.80 1.08 2.35
CA ASP A 215 -3.45 2.31 2.82
C ASP A 215 -4.79 2.57 2.13
N LEU A 216 -5.01 1.97 0.96
CA LEU A 216 -6.14 2.29 0.11
C LEU A 216 -7.35 1.40 0.42
N GLU A 217 -8.41 2.02 0.95
CA GLU A 217 -9.68 1.37 1.30
C GLU A 217 -10.26 0.48 0.18
N LYS A 218 -10.20 0.93 -1.08
CA LYS A 218 -10.72 0.16 -2.22
C LYS A 218 -9.94 -1.14 -2.45
N GLU A 219 -8.64 -1.11 -2.20
CA GLU A 219 -7.79 -2.31 -2.29
C GLU A 219 -8.07 -3.25 -1.12
N ALA A 220 -8.24 -2.70 0.09
CA ALA A 220 -8.60 -3.45 1.28
C ALA A 220 -9.89 -4.27 1.09
N PHE A 221 -10.95 -3.64 0.58
CA PHE A 221 -12.19 -4.34 0.28
C PHE A 221 -12.04 -5.39 -0.84
N ALA A 222 -11.29 -5.09 -1.90
CA ALA A 222 -11.05 -6.05 -2.99
C ALA A 222 -10.28 -7.29 -2.51
N ALA A 223 -9.26 -7.11 -1.65
CA ALA A 223 -8.52 -8.22 -1.04
C ALA A 223 -9.39 -9.03 -0.09
N ALA A 224 -10.23 -8.37 0.72
CA ALA A 224 -11.17 -9.03 1.61
C ALA A 224 -12.22 -9.86 0.84
N GLU A 225 -12.73 -9.36 -0.29
CA GLU A 225 -13.63 -10.11 -1.18
C GLU A 225 -12.96 -11.33 -1.82
N ALA A 226 -11.62 -11.32 -1.94
CA ALA A 226 -10.83 -12.48 -2.33
C ALA A 226 -10.54 -13.45 -1.17
N GLY A 227 -11.05 -13.16 0.03
CA GLY A 227 -10.88 -13.96 1.24
C GLY A 227 -9.61 -13.67 2.02
N MET A 228 -8.85 -12.63 1.68
CA MET A 228 -7.61 -12.28 2.40
C MET A 228 -7.86 -11.69 3.78
N ARG A 229 -6.90 -11.91 4.69
CA ARG A 229 -6.78 -11.07 5.90
C ARG A 229 -6.30 -9.69 5.46
N VAL A 230 -6.85 -8.64 6.05
CA VAL A 230 -6.53 -7.27 5.65
C VAL A 230 -6.26 -6.41 6.88
N VAL A 231 -5.22 -5.59 6.79
CA VAL A 231 -4.92 -4.50 7.72
C VAL A 231 -4.76 -3.22 6.91
N VAL A 232 -5.33 -2.12 7.39
CA VAL A 232 -5.22 -0.82 6.72
C VAL A 232 -4.13 0.02 7.38
N SER A 233 -3.14 0.44 6.59
CA SER A 233 -2.07 1.34 7.00
C SER A 233 -2.54 2.79 6.94
N VAL A 234 -2.42 3.53 8.05
CA VAL A 234 -2.75 4.95 8.13
C VAL A 234 -1.46 5.71 8.40
N ARG A 235 -0.97 6.42 7.39
CA ARG A 235 0.28 7.19 7.46
C ARG A 235 0.01 8.66 7.18
N GLU A 236 1.01 9.50 7.43
CA GLU A 236 0.92 10.89 7.03
C GLU A 236 0.68 11.01 5.51
N GLY A 237 -0.38 11.73 5.13
CA GLY A 237 -0.77 11.95 3.74
C GLY A 237 -1.70 10.90 3.13
N THR A 238 -2.04 9.81 3.85
CA THR A 238 -3.03 8.84 3.36
C THR A 238 -4.43 9.45 3.34
N ALA A 239 -5.27 9.02 2.41
CA ALA A 239 -6.65 9.50 2.31
C ALA A 239 -7.45 9.16 3.60
N PRO A 240 -8.44 9.98 3.98
CA PRO A 240 -9.32 9.65 5.08
C PRO A 240 -10.13 8.39 4.75
N LEU A 241 -10.25 7.50 5.73
CA LEU A 241 -11.02 6.26 5.62
C LEU A 241 -12.51 6.50 5.88
N THR A 242 -13.38 5.76 5.20
CA THR A 242 -14.82 5.76 5.52
C THR A 242 -15.10 5.01 6.82
N GLN A 243 -16.26 5.28 7.43
CA GLN A 243 -16.70 4.52 8.61
C GLN A 243 -16.82 3.03 8.31
N ALA A 244 -17.28 2.66 7.11
CA ALA A 244 -17.39 1.26 6.70
C ALA A 244 -16.03 0.55 6.70
N CYS A 245 -14.96 1.24 6.30
CA CYS A 245 -13.60 0.73 6.37
C CYS A 245 -13.14 0.52 7.82
N LEU A 246 -13.35 1.52 8.68
CA LEU A 246 -12.98 1.48 10.09
C LEU A 246 -13.72 0.37 10.86
N ASP A 247 -14.98 0.11 10.51
CA ASP A 247 -15.78 -0.96 11.11
C ASP A 247 -15.37 -2.35 10.60
N SER A 248 -14.82 -2.44 9.38
CA SER A 248 -14.48 -3.71 8.72
C SER A 248 -13.05 -4.18 8.97
N PHE A 249 -12.11 -3.25 9.11
CA PHE A 249 -10.68 -3.56 9.11
C PHE A 249 -9.96 -2.96 10.30
N ARG A 250 -9.00 -3.72 10.82
CA ARG A 250 -8.02 -3.17 11.75
C ARG A 250 -7.16 -2.13 11.02
N THR A 251 -7.02 -0.97 11.63
CA THR A 251 -6.07 0.06 11.20
C THR A 251 -4.80 0.02 12.04
N ILE A 252 -3.67 0.40 11.44
CA ILE A 252 -2.39 0.60 12.13
C ILE A 252 -1.74 1.88 11.62
N THR A 253 -0.98 2.55 12.47
CA THR A 253 -0.14 3.70 12.12
C THR A 253 1.34 3.34 12.02
N SER A 254 1.70 2.15 12.52
CA SER A 254 3.04 1.56 12.47
C SER A 254 2.97 0.04 12.42
N PHE A 255 3.88 -0.59 11.68
CA PHE A 255 3.99 -2.06 11.65
C PHE A 255 4.38 -2.63 13.03
N ALA A 256 4.96 -1.82 13.92
CA ALA A 256 5.24 -2.21 15.30
C ALA A 256 3.98 -2.64 16.08
N GLU A 257 2.79 -2.16 15.69
CA GLU A 257 1.52 -2.56 16.29
C GLU A 257 1.13 -4.00 15.95
N LEU A 258 1.70 -4.58 14.90
CA LEU A 258 1.55 -6.00 14.54
C LEU A 258 2.51 -6.91 15.30
N SER A 259 3.51 -6.34 15.98
CA SER A 259 4.46 -7.01 16.88
C SER A 259 4.01 -7.03 18.34
N GLN A 260 2.83 -6.47 18.65
CA GLN A 260 2.23 -6.42 19.99
C GLN A 260 1.01 -7.36 20.09
N GLU A 261 0.69 -7.81 21.31
CA GLU A 261 -0.57 -8.56 21.52
C GLU A 261 -1.77 -7.67 21.22
N ASP A 262 -2.78 -8.26 20.59
CA ASP A 262 -4.05 -7.59 20.37
C ASP A 262 -4.64 -7.19 21.73
N PRO A 263 -5.03 -5.91 21.94
CA PRO A 263 -5.58 -5.48 23.22
C PRO A 263 -6.85 -6.24 23.62
N ASP A 264 -7.59 -6.75 22.63
CA ASP A 264 -8.81 -7.56 22.79
C ASP A 264 -8.55 -9.07 22.92
N SER A 265 -7.31 -9.51 23.12
CA SER A 265 -7.05 -10.91 23.46
C SER A 265 -7.71 -11.26 24.81
N PRO A 266 -8.52 -12.34 24.91
CA PRO A 266 -9.17 -12.76 26.15
C PRO A 266 -8.20 -13.18 27.28
N THR A 267 -6.88 -13.04 27.06
CA THR A 267 -5.82 -13.30 28.03
C THR A 267 -5.38 -12.08 28.83
N SER A 268 -5.83 -10.85 28.50
CA SER A 268 -5.47 -9.67 29.28
C SER A 268 -6.38 -9.53 30.53
N SER A 269 -6.03 -10.26 31.59
CA SER A 269 -6.60 -9.99 32.91
C SER A 269 -6.23 -8.54 33.31
N PRO A 270 -7.20 -7.70 33.74
CA PRO A 270 -6.87 -6.35 34.18
C PRO A 270 -5.99 -6.46 35.43
N LYS A 271 -4.73 -6.00 35.32
CA LYS A 271 -3.85 -5.80 36.47
C LYS A 271 -4.50 -4.76 37.37
N LYS A 272 -5.23 -5.20 38.40
CA LYS A 272 -5.61 -4.34 39.54
C LYS A 272 -4.33 -3.73 40.10
N ALA A 273 -4.24 -2.40 40.04
CA ALA A 273 -3.28 -1.63 40.80
C ALA A 273 -3.51 -1.95 42.29
N ARG A 274 -2.59 -2.72 42.88
CA ARG A 274 -2.51 -2.91 44.33
C ARG A 274 -1.78 -1.69 44.88
N VAL A 275 -2.56 -0.72 45.35
CA VAL A 275 -2.05 0.30 46.26
C VAL A 275 -1.79 -0.40 47.59
N GLU A 276 -0.53 -0.49 47.98
CA GLU A 276 -0.14 -0.83 49.34
C GLU A 276 -0.49 0.37 50.22
N ALA A 277 -1.40 0.16 51.17
CA ALA A 277 -1.62 1.06 52.29
C ALA A 277 -1.46 0.25 53.56
N GLU A 278 -0.64 0.82 54.44
CA GLU A 278 -0.14 0.24 55.68
C GLU A 278 -1.25 0.02 56.72
N ASP A 279 -0.93 -0.94 57.59
CA ASP A 279 -1.63 -1.45 58.75
C ASP A 279 -1.81 -0.38 59.84
N GLU A 280 -3.04 -0.08 60.25
CA GLU A 280 -3.37 0.27 61.63
C GLU A 280 -4.78 -0.25 61.98
N GLY A 281 -4.85 -1.08 63.02
CA GLY A 281 -6.07 -1.76 63.45
C GLY A 281 -7.03 -0.90 64.27
N LYS A 282 -8.30 -1.33 64.29
CA LYS A 282 -9.18 -1.33 65.47
C LYS A 282 -10.45 -2.14 65.24
N GLU A 283 -10.76 -2.98 66.22
CA GLU A 283 -12.01 -3.74 66.36
C GLU A 283 -13.25 -2.82 66.42
N VAL A 284 -14.43 -3.34 66.01
CA VAL A 284 -15.64 -3.55 66.85
C VAL A 284 -16.82 -4.10 66.00
N LYS A 285 -17.67 -4.88 66.70
CA LYS A 285 -18.79 -5.78 66.35
C LYS A 285 -20.05 -5.21 65.65
N GLY A 286 -20.84 -6.14 65.06
CA GLY A 286 -22.32 -6.09 64.91
C GLY A 286 -22.80 -6.59 63.53
N SER A 287 -23.34 -7.81 63.34
CA SER A 287 -24.70 -8.36 63.61
C SER A 287 -25.80 -8.00 62.57
N GLY A 288 -26.49 -9.02 62.04
CA GLY A 288 -27.78 -8.97 61.32
C GLY A 288 -27.68 -9.41 59.84
N GLU A 289 -28.12 -10.60 59.42
CA GLU A 289 -29.50 -10.97 58.95
C GLU A 289 -29.99 -10.09 57.78
N ALA A 290 -30.73 -10.55 56.76
CA ALA A 290 -31.15 -11.82 56.18
C ALA A 290 -32.02 -11.43 54.95
N ASP A 291 -32.38 -12.43 54.13
CA ASP A 291 -33.44 -12.43 53.11
C ASP A 291 -33.27 -11.58 51.83
N ALA A 292 -33.86 -11.90 50.68
CA ALA A 292 -34.34 -13.11 50.00
C ALA A 292 -35.22 -12.61 48.86
N HIS A 293 -35.40 -13.45 47.83
CA HIS A 293 -36.52 -13.43 46.86
C HIS A 293 -36.52 -12.29 45.83
N LYS A 294 -37.06 -12.42 44.61
CA LYS A 294 -37.61 -13.48 43.75
C LYS A 294 -37.73 -12.75 42.38
N ASN A 295 -37.27 -13.32 41.27
CA ASN A 295 -38.03 -14.18 40.34
C ASN A 295 -39.01 -13.45 39.40
N GLY A 296 -39.01 -13.87 38.12
CA GLY A 296 -39.96 -13.52 37.05
C GLY A 296 -39.26 -12.90 35.82
N SER A 297 -38.90 -13.60 34.73
CA SER A 297 -39.76 -14.30 33.73
C SER A 297 -40.85 -13.34 33.19
N LYS A 298 -40.99 -13.03 31.90
CA LYS A 298 -41.31 -13.94 30.78
C LYS A 298 -41.41 -13.16 29.45
N MET A 299 -41.14 -13.86 28.32
CA MET A 299 -41.87 -13.88 27.02
C MET A 299 -42.21 -12.58 26.28
N GLU A 300 -41.64 -12.39 25.08
CA GLU A 300 -42.14 -12.79 23.73
C GLU A 300 -43.13 -11.80 23.11
N GLY A 301 -42.86 -11.43 21.86
CA GLY A 301 -43.78 -10.68 21.02
C GLY A 301 -43.19 -10.39 19.64
N LYS A 302 -43.40 -11.32 18.70
CA LYS A 302 -43.20 -11.13 17.25
C LYS A 302 -44.14 -10.04 16.71
N GLY A 303 -43.68 -9.27 15.74
CA GLY A 303 -44.52 -8.39 14.91
C GLY A 303 -43.88 -8.14 13.55
N VAL A 304 -44.58 -8.57 12.50
CA VAL A 304 -44.24 -8.48 11.07
C VAL A 304 -44.90 -7.24 10.45
N ALA A 305 -44.21 -6.53 9.56
CA ALA A 305 -44.75 -5.72 8.45
C ALA A 305 -43.54 -5.35 7.53
N ALA A 306 -43.41 -5.75 6.26
CA ALA A 306 -44.22 -5.60 5.05
C ALA A 306 -44.14 -4.20 4.38
N LYS A 307 -43.84 -4.25 3.06
CA LYS A 307 -44.03 -3.28 1.95
C LYS A 307 -42.85 -2.35 1.62
N LYS A 308 -42.26 -2.49 0.41
CA LYS A 308 -42.54 -1.77 -0.87
C LYS A 308 -41.52 -0.63 -1.01
N ASP A 309 -41.05 -0.15 -2.16
CA ASP A 309 -41.04 -0.41 -3.60
C ASP A 309 -39.82 0.44 -4.09
N GLU A 310 -39.69 0.67 -5.41
CA GLU A 310 -38.78 1.60 -6.12
C GLU A 310 -37.48 0.97 -6.66
N GLU A 311 -37.50 0.55 -7.92
CA GLU A 311 -37.33 1.35 -9.15
C GLU A 311 -35.85 1.48 -9.52
N GLY A 312 -35.45 0.62 -10.44
CA GLY A 312 -34.15 0.68 -11.09
C GLY A 312 -34.18 1.69 -12.22
N ASP A 313 -33.30 2.67 -12.13
CA ASP A 313 -33.03 3.60 -13.21
C ASP A 313 -31.77 3.17 -13.98
N LYS A 314 -31.89 3.20 -15.30
CA LYS A 314 -30.84 2.92 -16.29
C LYS A 314 -30.51 4.26 -16.94
N GLU A 315 -29.24 4.64 -17.00
CA GLU A 315 -28.62 5.52 -18.01
C GLU A 315 -27.20 5.90 -17.49
N ALA A 316 -26.16 6.18 -18.28
CA ALA A 316 -25.95 6.17 -19.72
C ALA A 316 -24.42 6.14 -19.96
N VAL A 317 -24.07 5.49 -21.06
CA VAL A 317 -22.79 5.58 -21.77
C VAL A 317 -22.67 6.95 -22.46
N GLN A 318 -21.47 7.55 -22.45
CA GLN A 318 -20.88 8.53 -23.42
C GLN A 318 -19.83 9.36 -22.65
N LYS A 319 -18.62 9.68 -23.11
CA LYS A 319 -17.92 9.61 -24.40
C LYS A 319 -16.43 9.60 -24.08
#